data_AF-A0A662VUN9-F1
#
_entry.id   AF-A0A662VUN9-F1
#
_cell.length_a   1.000
_cell.length_b   1.000
_cell.length_c   1.000
_cell.angle_alpha   90.00
_cell.angle_beta   90.00
_cell.angle_gamma   90.00
#
_symmetry.space_group_name_H-M   'P 1'
#
loop_
_entity.id
_entity.type
_entity.pdbx_description
1 polymer ?
#
loop_
_entity_poly.entity_id
_entity_poly.type
_entity_poly.pdbx_seq_one_letter_code
_entity_poly.pdbx_strand_id
1 'polypeptide(L)' 'MIGYMDKSEEIKEIEEIEFDCPVCNDNKKHKAKVLKKFEDKYRVFLEVQCMDCKRIGTIKKIKTINMELYEF' A
#
# COMPACT_ATOMS: atom_id res chain seq x y z
N MET A 1 -21.85 30.66 -25.03
CA MET A 1 -22.47 30.02 -23.85
C MET A 1 -21.67 28.77 -23.53
N ILE A 2 -21.02 28.78 -22.36
CA ILE A 2 -20.79 27.67 -21.40
C ILE A 2 -20.37 26.29 -21.98
N GLY A 3 -19.24 25.67 -21.58
CA GLY A 3 -18.41 25.94 -20.42
C GLY A 3 -17.09 25.19 -20.47
N TYR A 4 -16.13 25.79 -19.78
CA TYR A 4 -14.91 25.15 -19.31
C TYR A 4 -15.30 24.05 -18.33
N MET A 5 -14.85 22.82 -18.56
CA MET A 5 -14.89 21.76 -17.55
C MET A 5 -13.45 21.43 -17.19
N ASP A 6 -12.91 22.26 -16.31
CA ASP A 6 -11.83 21.93 -15.40
C ASP A 6 -12.22 20.66 -14.63
N LYS A 7 -11.42 19.60 -14.77
CA LYS A 7 -11.34 18.57 -13.76
C LYS A 7 -9.88 18.19 -13.59
N SER A 8 -9.22 19.00 -12.77
CA SER A 8 -7.98 18.65 -12.09
C SER A 8 -8.24 17.40 -11.26
N GLU A 9 -8.08 16.23 -11.87
CA GLU A 9 -7.96 14.99 -11.12
C GLU A 9 -6.56 14.99 -10.51
N GLU A 10 -6.47 15.51 -9.29
CA GLU A 10 -5.37 15.22 -8.39
C GLU A 10 -5.38 13.72 -8.11
N ILE A 11 -4.74 12.94 -8.98
CA ILE A 11 -4.44 11.54 -8.75
C ILE A 11 -3.42 11.53 -7.60
N LYS A 12 -3.91 11.56 -6.37
CA LYS A 12 -3.19 10.90 -5.28
C LYS A 12 -3.17 9.44 -5.70
N GLU A 13 -2.07 9.01 -6.30
CA GLU A 13 -1.81 7.61 -6.63
C GLU A 13 -1.87 6.83 -5.32
N ILE A 14 -3.08 6.41 -4.98
CA ILE A 14 -3.31 5.41 -3.96
C ILE A 14 -2.78 4.15 -4.60
N GLU A 15 -1.52 3.81 -4.32
CA GLU A 15 -0.93 2.56 -4.76
C GLU A 15 -1.76 1.42 -4.14
N GLU A 16 -2.49 0.67 -4.98
CA GLU A 16 -3.18 -0.55 -4.58
C GLU A 16 -2.25 -1.72 -4.87
N ILE A 17 -1.94 -2.50 -3.84
CA ILE A 17 -1.09 -3.69 -3.96
C ILE A 17 -1.89 -4.95 -3.67
N GLU A 18 -1.52 -6.03 -4.33
CA GLU A 18 -2.04 -7.36 -3.99
C GLU A 18 -1.10 -7.99 -2.96
N PHE A 19 -1.63 -8.36 -1.79
CA PHE A 19 -0.85 -9.04 -0.75
C PHE A 19 -1.62 -10.24 -0.20
N ASP A 20 -0.89 -11.26 0.25
CA ASP A 20 -1.50 -12.35 1.00
C ASP A 20 -1.79 -11.87 2.42
N CYS A 21 -3.07 -11.80 2.78
CA CYS A 21 -3.47 -11.31 4.09
C CYS A 21 -3.47 -12.47 5.10
N PRO A 22 -2.51 -12.54 6.05
CA PRO A 22 -2.45 -13.62 7.05
C PRO A 22 -3.67 -13.65 7.98
N VAL A 23 -4.45 -12.57 7.97
CA VAL A 23 -5.66 -12.35 8.78
C VAL A 23 -6.86 -13.02 8.15
N CYS A 24 -7.02 -12.88 6.84
CA CYS A 24 -8.09 -13.54 6.10
C CYS A 24 -7.86 -15.04 6.05
N ASN A 25 -6.58 -15.46 6.02
CA ASN A 25 -6.16 -16.87 6.03
C ASN A 25 -6.82 -17.71 4.91
N ASP A 26 -7.17 -17.06 3.79
CA ASP A 26 -7.88 -17.67 2.66
C ASP A 26 -6.92 -18.11 1.54
N ASN A 27 -5.59 -17.95 1.72
CA ASN A 27 -4.54 -18.20 0.71
C ASN A 27 -4.78 -17.48 -0.63
N LYS A 28 -5.56 -16.39 -0.60
CA LYS A 28 -5.86 -15.56 -1.76
C LYS A 28 -5.15 -14.22 -1.62
N LYS A 29 -4.70 -13.69 -2.75
CA LYS A 29 -4.20 -12.33 -2.85
C LYS A 29 -5.36 -11.37 -2.63
N HIS A 30 -5.32 -10.64 -1.52
CA HIS A 30 -6.25 -9.58 -1.20
C HIS A 30 -5.72 -8.25 -1.70
N LYS A 31 -6.62 -7.33 -2.04
CA LYS A 31 -6.24 -5.96 -2.36
C LYS A 31 -5.96 -5.21 -1.07
N ALA A 32 -4.78 -4.62 -0.99
CA ALA A 32 -4.42 -3.66 0.04
C ALA A 32 -4.21 -2.28 -0.54
N LYS A 33 -4.70 -1.29 0.17
CA LYS A 33 -4.50 0.12 -0.09
C LYS A 33 -3.21 0.58 0.61
N VAL A 34 -2.23 1.08 -0.12
CA VAL A 34 -1.08 1.74 0.50
C VAL A 34 -1.57 3.05 1.12
N LEU A 35 -1.52 3.11 2.44
CA LEU A 35 -1.87 4.31 3.21
C LEU A 35 -0.70 5.27 3.26
N LYS A 36 0.51 4.75 3.47
CA LYS A 36 1.74 5.53 3.49
C LYS A 36 2.87 4.73 2.87
N LYS A 37 3.68 5.43 2.10
CA LYS A 37 4.95 4.91 1.59
C LYS A 37 6.03 5.85 2.02
N PHE A 38 7.01 5.31 2.72
CA PHE A 38 8.17 6.02 3.19
C PHE A 38 9.40 5.27 2.70
N GLU A 39 10.07 5.82 1.70
CA GLU A 39 11.33 5.30 1.22
C GLU A 39 12.46 6.15 1.76
N ASP A 40 13.41 5.49 2.40
CA ASP A 40 14.64 6.04 2.90
C ASP A 40 15.83 5.45 2.13
N LYS A 41 17.01 6.04 2.30
CA LYS A 41 18.23 5.58 1.61
C LYS A 41 18.58 4.13 1.95
N TYR A 42 18.17 3.67 3.13
CA TYR A 42 18.51 2.35 3.67
C TYR A 42 17.31 1.42 3.84
N ARG A 43 16.09 1.94 3.88
CA ARG A 43 14.89 1.19 4.25
C ARG A 43 13.66 1.70 3.49
N VAL A 44 12.75 0.81 3.13
CA VAL A 44 11.43 1.15 2.58
C VAL A 44 10.39 0.70 3.58
N PHE A 45 9.50 1.58 3.97
CA PHE A 45 8.36 1.32 4.84
C PHE A 45 7.10 1.55 4.02
N LEU A 46 6.27 0.52 3.88
CA LEU A 46 4.96 0.62 3.25
C LEU A 46 3.91 0.27 4.29
N GLU A 47 3.07 1.22 4.66
CA GLU A 47 1.88 1.01 5.46
C GLU A 47 0.73 0.67 4.52
N VAL A 48 0.19 -0.53 4.65
CA VAL A 48 -0.80 -1.11 3.73
C VAL A 48 -2.03 -1.52 4.51
N GLN A 49 -3.22 -1.26 3.99
CA GLN A 49 -4.47 -1.63 4.61
C GLN A 49 -5.23 -2.60 3.71
N CYS A 50 -5.51 -3.80 4.20
CA CYS A 50 -6.36 -4.75 3.51
C CYS A 50 -7.75 -4.16 3.27
N MET A 51 -8.24 -4.19 2.04
CA MET A 51 -9.57 -3.68 1.72
C MET A 51 -10.68 -4.64 2.20
N ASP A 52 -10.40 -5.93 2.30
CA ASP A 52 -11.34 -6.95 2.76
C ASP A 52 -11.50 -6.97 4.28
N CYS A 53 -10.41 -7.19 5.03
CA CYS A 53 -10.46 -7.28 6.49
C CYS A 53 -10.23 -5.94 7.20
N LYS A 54 -9.93 -4.86 6.46
CA LYS A 54 -9.60 -3.51 6.97
C LYS A 54 -8.40 -3.44 7.90
N ARG A 55 -7.65 -4.53 8.07
CA ARG A 55 -6.46 -4.57 8.93
C ARG A 55 -5.31 -3.84 8.25
N ILE A 56 -4.59 -3.08 9.05
CA ILE A 56 -3.43 -2.32 8.62
C ILE A 56 -2.20 -3.15 8.97
N GLY A 57 -1.35 -3.39 7.97
CA GLY A 57 -0.04 -4.00 8.11
C GLY A 57 1.05 -3.04 7.65
N THR A 58 2.28 -3.36 8.00
CA THR A 58 3.46 -2.62 7.56
C THR A 58 4.48 -3.55 6.97
N ILE A 59 4.96 -3.20 5.78
CA ILE A 59 6.02 -3.89 5.05
C ILE A 59 7.29 -3.04 5.21
N LYS A 60 8.31 -3.60 5.82
CA LYS A 60 9.61 -2.94 6.05
C LYS A 60 10.70 -3.66 5.28
N LYS A 61 11.19 -3.06 4.21
CA LYS A 61 12.30 -3.60 3.40
C LYS A 61 13.60 -2.90 3.75
N ILE A 62 14.55 -3.61 4.32
CA ILE A 62 15.88 -3.09 4.65
C ILE A 62 16.81 -3.34 3.46
N LYS A 63 17.11 -2.29 2.68
CA LYS A 63 17.96 -2.36 1.48
C LYS A 63 19.39 -2.81 1.80
N THR A 64 19.88 -2.52 3.01
CA THR A 64 21.28 -2.79 3.41
C THR A 64 21.62 -4.27 3.49
N ILE A 65 20.65 -5.09 3.91
CA ILE A 65 20.80 -6.54 4.10
C ILE A 65 19.85 -7.32 3.19
N ASN A 66 19.18 -6.63 2.25
CA ASN A 66 18.16 -7.16 1.36
C ASN A 66 17.08 -7.99 2.08
N MET A 67 16.68 -7.55 3.28
CA MET A 67 15.73 -8.25 4.14
C MET A 67 14.36 -7.58 4.07
N GLU A 68 13.31 -8.38 3.95
CA GLU A 68 11.91 -7.93 3.96
C GLU A 68 11.24 -8.42 5.24
N LEU A 69 10.86 -7.48 6.10
CA LEU A 69 10.10 -7.72 7.33
C LEU A 69 8.65 -7.35 7.06
N TYR A 70 7.76 -8.25 7.45
CA TYR A 70 6.32 -8.06 7.32
C TYR A 70 5.70 -8.10 8.72
N GLU A 71 4.99 -7.03 9.10
CA GLU A 71 4.30 -6.89 10.39
C GLU A 71 2.79 -6.76 10.14
N PHE A 72 1.99 -7.73 10.60
CA PHE A 72 0.54 -7.84 10.37
C PHE A 72 -0.24 -8.29 11.62
#